data_AF-A0A438B397-F1
#
_entry.id   AF-A0A438B397-F1
#
_cell.length_a   1.000
_cell.length_b   1.000
_cell.length_c   1.000
_cell.angle_alpha   90.00
_cell.angle_beta   90.00
_cell.angle_gamma   90.00
#
_symmetry.space_group_name_H-M   'P 1'
#
loop_
_entity.id
_entity.type
_entity.pdbx_description
1 polymer ?
#
loop_
_entity_poly.entity_id
_entity_poly.type
_entity_poly.pdbx_seq_one_letter_code
_entity_poly.pdbx_strand_id
1 'polypeptide(L)' 'MPRDTEAIERDIENARNQLAETLDVLAVRTNPKRLVETTKHNLLAKLNEPAVKAALIGAGTVVGFLVLRKIFR' A
#
# COMPACT_ATOMS: atom_id res chain seq x y z
N MET A 1 -15.41 -46.27 -27.63
CA MET A 1 -14.48 -45.18 -27.31
C MET A 1 -14.71 -44.75 -25.86
N PRO A 2 -13.98 -45.33 -24.90
CA PRO A 2 -13.90 -44.89 -23.49
C PRO A 2 -12.58 -44.15 -23.18
N ARG A 3 -11.79 -43.80 -24.21
CA ARG A 3 -10.42 -43.31 -24.07
C ARG A 3 -10.31 -41.84 -23.66
N ASP A 4 -11.42 -41.11 -23.74
CA ASP A 4 -11.46 -39.66 -23.50
C ASP A 4 -11.78 -39.33 -22.03
N THR A 5 -12.53 -40.18 -21.33
CA THR A 5 -12.86 -39.97 -19.91
C THR A 5 -11.62 -40.05 -19.02
N GLU A 6 -10.75 -41.04 -19.26
CA GLU A 6 -9.50 -41.21 -18.50
C GLU A 6 -8.49 -40.06 -18.71
N ALA A 7 -8.57 -39.38 -19.87
CA ALA A 7 -7.77 -38.21 -20.17
C ALA A 7 -8.33 -36.96 -19.47
N ILE A 8 -9.66 -36.79 -19.51
CA ILE A 8 -10.36 -35.69 -18.84
C ILE A 8 -10.20 -35.78 -17.31
N GLU A 9 -10.29 -36.97 -16.72
CA GLU A 9 -10.07 -37.17 -15.28
C GLU A 9 -8.64 -36.79 -14.86
N ARG A 10 -7.64 -37.14 -15.68
CA ARG A 10 -6.24 -36.73 -15.47
C ARG A 10 -6.06 -35.22 -15.55
N ASP A 11 -6.70 -34.57 -16.51
CA ASP A 11 -6.61 -33.11 -16.67
C ASP A 11 -7.31 -32.36 -15.53
N ILE A 12 -8.40 -32.90 -14.98
CA ILE A 12 -9.09 -32.33 -13.81
C ILE A 12 -8.24 -32.46 -12.54
N GLU A 13 -7.59 -33.60 -12.33
CA GLU A 13 -6.67 -33.82 -11.19
C GLU A 13 -5.46 -32.87 -11.29
N ASN A 14 -4.90 -32.71 -12.50
CA ASN A 14 -3.79 -31.78 -12.76
C ASN A 14 -4.20 -30.31 -12.53
N ALA A 15 -5.39 -29.92 -12.97
CA ALA A 15 -5.92 -28.57 -12.77
C ALA A 15 -6.19 -28.28 -11.28
N ARG A 16 -6.62 -29.28 -10.49
CA ARG A 16 -6.78 -29.15 -9.04
C ARG A 16 -5.46 -28.89 -8.32
N ASN A 17 -4.39 -29.59 -8.72
CA ASN A 17 -3.06 -29.36 -8.16
C ASN A 17 -2.52 -27.96 -8.54
N GLN A 18 -2.76 -27.50 -9.78
CA GLN A 18 -2.35 -26.16 -10.22
C GLN A 18 -3.14 -25.02 -9.55
N LEU A 19 -4.40 -25.25 -9.17
CA LEU A 19 -5.22 -24.26 -8.46
C LEU A 19 -4.77 -24.08 -6.98
N ALA A 20 -4.24 -25.14 -6.37
CA ALA A 20 -3.62 -25.06 -5.04
C ALA A 20 -2.32 -24.23 -5.05
N GLU A 21 -1.53 -24.32 -6.13
CA GLU A 21 -0.31 -23.52 -6.30
C GLU A 21 -0.60 -22.04 -6.59
N THR A 22 -1.71 -21.72 -7.24
CA THR A 22 -2.03 -20.33 -7.64
C THR A 22 -2.75 -19.51 -6.57
N LEU A 23 -3.32 -20.15 -5.53
CA LEU A 23 -3.91 -19.41 -4.40
C LEU A 23 -2.87 -18.86 -3.42
N ASP A 24 -1.63 -19.36 -3.43
CA ASP A 24 -0.58 -18.89 -2.51
C ASP A 24 0.14 -17.63 -3.03
N VAL A 25 0.15 -17.38 -4.35
CA VAL A 25 0.88 -16.25 -4.94
C VAL A 25 0.10 -14.93 -4.85
N LEU A 26 -1.24 -14.97 -4.73
CA LEU A 26 -2.04 -13.75 -4.68
C LEU A 26 -2.24 -13.22 -3.24
N ALA A 27 -2.11 -14.09 -2.23
CA ALA A 27 -2.21 -13.67 -0.83
C ALA A 27 -0.94 -12.96 -0.31
N VAL A 28 0.24 -13.29 -0.86
CA VAL A 28 1.53 -12.76 -0.36
C VAL A 28 1.85 -11.36 -0.91
N ARG A 29 1.30 -10.97 -2.06
CA ARG A 29 1.63 -9.67 -2.70
C ARG A 29 0.87 -8.46 -2.17
N THR A 30 -0.16 -8.69 -1.36
CA THR A 30 -0.91 -7.64 -0.67
C THR A 30 -0.65 -7.74 0.82
N ASN A 31 0.58 -7.45 1.23
CA ASN A 31 0.91 -7.25 2.64
C ASN A 31 0.88 -5.73 2.94
N PRO A 32 -0.30 -5.12 3.15
CA PRO A 32 -0.44 -3.67 3.37
C PRO A 32 0.34 -3.19 4.61
N LYS A 33 0.70 -4.09 5.53
CA LYS A 33 1.51 -3.76 6.71
C LYS A 33 2.87 -3.14 6.35
N ARG A 34 3.56 -3.65 5.32
CA ARG A 34 4.86 -3.10 4.88
C ARG A 34 4.72 -1.74 4.19
N LEU A 35 3.62 -1.54 3.46
CA LEU A 35 3.29 -0.24 2.85
C LEU A 35 3.00 0.80 3.93
N VAL A 36 2.26 0.45 4.99
CA VAL A 36 1.98 1.39 6.10
C VAL A 36 3.26 1.76 6.85
N GLU A 37 4.16 0.81 7.11
CA GLU A 37 5.47 1.11 7.71
C GLU A 37 6.34 1.99 6.82
N THR A 38 6.43 1.66 5.53
CA THR A 38 7.22 2.43 4.56
C THR A 38 6.62 3.82 4.34
N THR A 39 5.30 3.94 4.34
CA THR A 39 4.60 5.23 4.22
C THR A 39 4.83 6.07 5.47
N LYS A 40 4.72 5.50 6.68
CA LYS A 40 5.03 6.22 7.92
C LYS A 40 6.48 6.68 7.96
N HIS A 41 7.43 5.83 7.59
CA HIS A 41 8.85 6.19 7.56
C HIS A 41 9.14 7.25 6.50
N ASN A 42 8.55 7.14 5.30
CA ASN A 42 8.72 8.13 4.24
C ASN A 42 8.07 9.47 4.59
N LEU A 43 6.91 9.46 5.27
CA LEU A 43 6.28 10.68 5.76
C LEU A 43 7.14 11.33 6.85
N LEU A 44 7.64 10.56 7.81
CA LEU A 44 8.54 11.08 8.84
C LEU A 44 9.88 11.54 8.26
N ALA A 45 10.40 10.87 7.25
CA ALA A 45 11.62 11.25 6.54
C ALA A 45 11.40 12.56 5.77
N LYS A 46 10.30 12.68 5.02
CA LYS A 46 9.93 13.92 4.32
C LYS A 46 9.68 15.07 5.28
N LEU A 47 9.02 14.84 6.41
CA LEU A 47 8.86 15.87 7.45
C LEU A 47 10.20 16.23 8.10
N ASN A 48 11.16 15.32 8.12
CA ASN A 48 12.50 15.59 8.62
C ASN A 48 13.40 16.33 7.63
N GLU A 49 13.02 16.44 6.35
CA GLU A 49 13.78 17.21 5.36
C GLU A 49 13.84 18.69 5.76
N PRO A 50 15.03 19.33 5.68
CA PRO A 50 15.21 20.71 6.09
C PRO A 50 14.33 21.68 5.27
N ALA A 51 14.09 21.38 3.99
CA ALA A 51 13.19 22.14 3.13
C ALA A 51 11.73 22.12 3.64
N VAL A 52 11.24 20.95 4.07
CA VAL A 52 9.87 20.79 4.59
C VAL A 52 9.72 21.47 5.94
N LYS A 53 10.74 21.41 6.81
CA LYS A 53 10.75 22.16 8.08
C LYS A 53 10.66 23.66 7.86
N ALA A 54 11.45 24.20 6.95
CA ALA A 54 11.43 25.63 6.62
C ALA A 54 10.06 26.05 6.05
N ALA A 55 9.50 25.24 5.14
CA ALA A 55 8.17 25.50 4.58
C ALA A 55 7.06 25.43 5.64
N LEU A 56 7.12 24.46 6.58
CA LEU A 56 6.16 24.34 7.68
C LEU A 56 6.23 25.53 8.64
N ILE A 57 7.44 25.99 9.00
CA ILE A 57 7.61 27.16 9.86
C ILE A 57 7.06 28.40 9.16
N GLY A 58 7.40 28.62 7.89
CA GLY A 58 6.91 29.78 7.12
C GLY A 58 5.39 29.77 6.92
N ALA A 59 4.82 28.62 6.57
CA ALA A 59 3.36 28.48 6.47
C ALA A 59 2.69 28.67 7.83
N GLY A 60 3.28 28.11 8.89
CA GLY A 60 2.79 28.23 10.27
C GLY A 60 2.77 29.66 10.77
N THR A 61 3.81 30.46 10.52
CA THR A 61 3.85 31.89 10.90
C THR A 61 2.82 32.70 10.14
N VAL A 62 2.67 32.49 8.82
CA VAL A 62 1.67 33.20 8.03
C VAL A 62 0.26 32.89 8.52
N VAL A 63 -0.08 31.60 8.69
CA VAL A 63 -1.39 31.18 9.18
C VAL A 63 -1.64 31.69 10.60
N GLY A 64 -0.67 31.53 11.51
CA GLY A 64 -0.77 32.01 12.89
C GLY A 64 -0.98 33.52 12.97
N PHE A 65 -0.24 34.29 12.17
CA PHE A 65 -0.40 35.74 12.08
C PHE A 65 -1.78 36.14 11.53
N LEU A 66 -2.27 35.45 10.50
CA LEU A 66 -3.60 35.70 9.94
C LEU A 66 -4.71 35.39 10.96
N VAL A 67 -4.57 34.30 11.72
CA VAL A 67 -5.51 33.93 12.79
C VAL A 67 -5.49 34.97 13.91
N LEU A 68 -4.31 35.37 14.38
CA LEU A 68 -4.16 36.46 15.35
C LEU A 68 -4.82 37.75 14.85
N ARG A 69 -4.49 38.18 13.62
CA ARG A 69 -5.09 39.36 13.02
C ARG A 69 -6.62 39.28 12.94
N LYS A 70 -7.18 38.09 12.74
CA LYS A 70 -8.64 37.87 12.65
C LYS A 70 -9.32 37.83 14.02
N ILE A 71 -8.61 37.44 15.09
CA ILE A 71 -9.16 37.40 16.45
C ILE A 71 -9.09 38.78 17.11
N PHE A 72 -8.02 39.53 16.86
CA PHE A 72 -7.77 40.85 17.47
C PHE A 72 -8.41 42.03 16.69
N ARG A 73 -9.16 41.76 15.62
CA ARG A 73 -9.84 42.77 14.79
C ARG A 73 -11.32 42.44 14.73
#